data_AF-A0A3B0V1Y3-F1
#
_entry.id   AF-A0A3B0V1Y3-F1
#
_cell.length_a   1.000
_cell.length_b   1.000
_cell.length_c   1.000
_cell.angle_alpha   90.00
_cell.angle_beta   90.00
_cell.angle_gamma   90.00
#
_symmetry.space_group_name_H-M   'P 1'
#
loop_
_entity.id
_entity.type
_entity.pdbx_description
1 polymer ?
#
loop_
_entity_poly.entity_id
_entity_poly.type
_entity_poly.pdbx_seq_one_letter_code
_entity_poly.pdbx_strand_id
1 'polypeptide(L)'
;MAFAADSTGLKNPLKANSIQELLTAVLSYVVQIGTVVIVLMMVWTGFKFVLAKGNPTELQGARKMLLWTIIGALVILGAQVIAMGVQSTVTAISSS
;
A
#
# COMPACT_ATOMS: atom_id res chain seq x y z
N MET A 1 -28.11 -7.30 36.43
CA MET A 1 -27.18 -6.17 36.27
C MET A 1 -25.78 -6.74 36.39
N ALA A 2 -25.13 -7.03 35.26
CA ALA A 2 -23.81 -7.66 35.23
C ALA A 2 -22.85 -6.73 34.48
N PHE A 3 -21.77 -6.43 35.20
CA PHE A 3 -20.67 -5.51 34.97
C PHE A 3 -20.33 -5.25 33.49
N ALA A 4 -20.61 -4.00 33.08
CA ALA A 4 -20.00 -3.40 31.91
C ALA A 4 -18.50 -3.27 32.16
N ALA A 5 -17.71 -4.04 31.40
CA ALA A 5 -16.28 -3.78 31.26
C ALA A 5 -16.10 -2.55 30.37
N ASP A 6 -16.30 -1.36 30.94
CA ASP A 6 -15.71 -0.15 30.40
C ASP A 6 -14.24 -0.15 30.82
N SER A 7 -13.37 -0.56 29.89
CA SER A 7 -11.94 -0.33 30.00
C SER A 7 -11.54 0.65 28.90
N THR A 8 -11.43 1.90 29.33
CA THR A 8 -10.55 2.94 28.80
C THR A 8 -9.10 2.42 28.67
N GLY A 9 -8.83 1.51 27.74
CA GLY A 9 -7.51 0.94 27.44
C GLY A 9 -7.16 1.23 25.99
N LEU A 10 -6.07 1.97 25.77
CA LEU A 10 -5.46 2.34 24.48
C LEU A 10 -6.33 2.03 23.24
N LYS A 11 -6.98 3.06 22.67
CA LYS A 11 -7.63 2.98 21.35
C LYS A 11 -6.57 2.55 20.34
N ASN A 12 -6.46 1.25 20.13
CA ASN A 12 -5.44 0.65 19.30
C ASN A 12 -5.74 1.07 17.85
N PRO A 13 -4.93 1.94 17.22
CA PRO A 13 -5.13 2.26 15.81
C PRO A 13 -4.91 1.03 14.91
N LEU A 14 -4.47 -0.09 15.50
CA LEU A 14 -4.13 -1.36 14.86
C LEU A 14 -5.15 -2.48 15.08
N LYS A 15 -6.28 -2.30 15.80
CA LYS A 15 -7.37 -3.30 16.06
C LYS A 15 -6.93 -4.76 15.82
N ALA A 16 -6.02 -5.29 16.64
CA ALA A 16 -5.48 -6.63 16.44
C ALA A 16 -5.69 -7.50 17.67
N ASN A 17 -6.52 -8.53 17.53
CA ASN A 17 -6.75 -9.62 18.48
C ASN A 17 -6.04 -10.92 18.03
N SER A 18 -5.32 -10.91 16.90
CA SER A 18 -4.61 -12.07 16.33
C SER A 18 -3.45 -11.64 15.39
N ILE A 19 -2.47 -12.53 15.16
CA ILE A 19 -1.31 -12.30 14.25
C ILE A 19 -1.78 -11.90 12.83
N GLN A 20 -2.92 -12.43 12.38
CA GLN A 20 -3.55 -12.07 11.11
C GLN A 20 -3.97 -10.60 11.01
N GLU A 21 -4.58 -10.05 12.07
CA GLU A 21 -4.97 -8.64 12.07
C GLU A 21 -3.75 -7.72 12.09
N LEU A 22 -2.68 -8.09 12.80
CA LEU A 22 -1.41 -7.35 12.75
C LEU A 22 -0.81 -7.34 11.34
N LEU A 23 -0.75 -8.49 10.67
CA LEU A 23 -0.21 -8.56 9.31
C LEU A 23 -1.05 -7.73 8.33
N THR A 24 -2.38 -7.79 8.47
CA THR A 24 -3.32 -7.04 7.62
C THR A 24 -3.23 -5.54 7.87
N ALA A 25 -3.11 -5.11 9.12
CA ALA A 25 -2.96 -3.70 9.48
C ALA A 25 -1.64 -3.13 8.97
N VAL A 26 -0.52 -3.84 9.17
CA VAL A 26 0.80 -3.42 8.66
C VAL A 26 0.77 -3.29 7.14
N LEU A 27 0.19 -4.27 6.45
CA LEU A 27 0.13 -4.24 5.00
C LEU A 27 -0.78 -3.12 4.48
N SER A 28 -1.95 -2.91 5.07
CA SER A 28 -2.84 -1.79 4.73
C SER A 28 -2.13 -0.45 4.92
N TYR A 29 -1.32 -0.32 5.98
CA TYR A 29 -0.55 0.88 6.27
C TYR A 29 0.55 1.12 5.22
N VAL A 30 1.27 0.06 4.84
CA VAL A 30 2.28 0.11 3.76
C VAL A 30 1.65 0.49 2.42
N VAL A 31 0.50 -0.12 2.08
CA VAL A 31 -0.25 0.19 0.87
C VAL A 31 -0.68 1.66 0.87
N GLN A 32 -1.26 2.15 1.97
CA GLN A 32 -1.72 3.54 2.09
C GLN A 32 -0.58 4.55 1.89
N ILE A 33 0.56 4.35 2.55
CA ILE A 33 1.74 5.22 2.36
C ILE A 33 2.25 5.11 0.93
N GLY A 34 2.36 3.90 0.40
CA GLY A 34 2.80 3.66 -0.96
C GLY A 34 1.93 4.37 -2.00
N THR A 35 0.61 4.36 -1.84
CA THR A 35 -0.32 5.06 -2.75
C THR A 35 -0.04 6.56 -2.78
N VAL A 36 0.16 7.21 -1.63
CA VAL A 36 0.46 8.64 -1.57
C VAL A 36 1.80 8.96 -2.27
N VAL A 37 2.82 8.13 -2.05
CA VAL A 37 4.14 8.29 -2.70
C VAL A 37 4.04 8.15 -4.22
N ILE A 38 3.26 7.18 -4.71
CA ILE A 38 3.07 6.97 -6.15
C ILE A 38 2.38 8.16 -6.79
N VAL A 39 1.35 8.71 -6.15
CA VAL A 39 0.64 9.88 -6.68
C VAL A 39 1.59 11.06 -6.80
N LEU A 40 2.42 11.31 -5.77
CA LEU A 40 3.46 12.34 -5.82
C LEU A 40 4.45 12.11 -6.97
N MET A 41 4.97 10.89 -7.12
CA MET A 41 5.87 10.55 -8.23
C MET A 41 5.20 10.70 -9.60
N MET A 42 3.92 10.34 -9.72
CA MET A 42 3.16 10.46 -10.96
C MET A 42 3.01 11.91 -11.40
N VAL A 43 2.64 12.82 -10.48
CA VAL A 43 2.58 14.26 -10.76
C VAL A 43 3.93 14.80 -11.19
N TRP A 44 5.00 14.40 -10.50
CA TRP A 44 6.36 14.89 -10.80
C TRP A 44 6.84 14.42 -12.18
N THR A 45 6.54 13.17 -12.51
CA THR A 45 6.88 12.58 -13.81
C THR A 45 6.09 13.25 -14.94
N GLY A 46 4.80 13.55 -14.72
CA GLY A 46 3.98 14.29 -15.67
C GLY A 46 4.54 15.66 -15.97
N PHE A 47 4.94 16.42 -14.95
CA PHE A 47 5.60 17.73 -15.14
C PHE A 47 6.90 17.63 -15.93
N LYS A 48 7.72 16.62 -15.64
CA LYS A 48 8.99 16.40 -16.36
C LYS A 48 8.75 16.04 -17.83
N PHE A 49 7.68 15.30 -18.13
CA PHE A 49 7.29 14.97 -19.50
C PHE A 49 6.90 16.22 -20.30
N VAL A 50 6.22 17.17 -19.66
CA VAL A 50 5.84 18.47 -20.25
C VAL A 50 7.06 19.38 -20.44
N LEU A 51 7.96 19.42 -19.45
CA LEU A 51 9.19 20.22 -19.49
C LEU A 51 10.18 19.74 -20.56
N ALA A 52 10.19 18.44 -20.86
CA ALA A 52 11.09 17.86 -21.85
C ALA A 52 10.95 18.48 -23.25
N LYS A 53 9.80 19.09 -23.60
CA LYS A 53 9.55 19.89 -24.82
C LYS A 53 10.24 19.40 -26.11
N GLY A 54 10.33 18.08 -26.31
CA GLY A 54 10.95 17.48 -27.50
C GLY A 54 12.47 17.27 -27.44
N ASN A 55 13.16 17.60 -26.34
CA ASN A 55 14.55 17.20 -26.12
C ASN A 55 14.61 15.68 -25.87
N PRO A 56 15.29 14.90 -26.74
CA PRO A 56 15.32 13.45 -26.65
C PRO A 56 15.94 12.92 -25.35
N THR A 57 16.88 13.66 -24.74
CA THR A 57 17.55 13.27 -23.49
C THR A 57 16.61 13.36 -22.30
N GLU A 58 15.91 14.48 -22.17
CA GLU A 58 14.90 14.71 -21.13
C GLU A 58 13.71 13.74 -21.27
N LEU A 59 13.31 13.45 -22.52
CA LEU A 59 12.21 12.54 -22.82
C LEU A 59 12.55 11.08 -22.43
N GLN A 60 13.79 10.63 -22.63
CA GLN A 60 14.25 9.33 -22.14
C GLN A 60 14.21 9.27 -20.61
N GLY A 61 14.66 10.33 -19.93
CA GLY A 61 14.57 10.44 -18.47
C GLY A 61 13.14 10.38 -17.95
N ALA A 62 12.22 11.09 -18.59
CA ALA A 62 10.80 11.11 -18.24
C ALA A 62 10.14 9.73 -18.47
N ARG A 63 10.45 9.05 -19.59
CA ARG A 63 9.97 7.68 -19.85
C ARG A 63 10.45 6.69 -18.79
N LYS A 64 11.72 6.77 -18.39
CA LYS A 64 12.27 5.89 -17.34
C LYS A 64 11.58 6.11 -16.00
N MET A 65 11.32 7.36 -15.62
CA MET A 65 10.54 7.68 -14.41
C MET A 65 9.09 7.18 -14.49
N LEU A 66 8.47 7.27 -15.67
CA LEU A 66 7.11 6.78 -15.89
C LEU A 66 7.04 5.26 -15.72
N LEU A 67 7.98 4.53 -16.30
CA LEU A 67 8.11 3.09 -16.08
C LEU A 67 8.26 2.75 -14.60
N TRP A 68 9.11 3.49 -13.88
CA TRP A 68 9.30 3.28 -12.43
C TRP A 68 8.01 3.56 -11.63
N THR A 69 7.26 4.58 -12.02
CA THR A 69 5.95 4.91 -11.41
C THR A 69 4.94 3.80 -11.66
N ILE A 70 4.88 3.26 -12.88
CA ILE A 70 4.02 2.12 -13.23
C ILE A 70 4.42 0.88 -12.41
N ILE A 71 5.72 0.58 -12.33
CA ILE A 71 6.22 -0.54 -11.53
C ILE A 71 5.82 -0.36 -10.06
N GLY A 72 5.97 0.83 -9.48
CA GLY A 72 5.52 1.12 -8.13
C GLY A 72 4.02 0.86 -7.92
N ALA A 73 3.17 1.31 -8.85
CA ALA A 73 1.75 1.02 -8.82
C ALA A 73 1.45 -0.48 -8.90
N LEU A 74 2.16 -1.19 -9.78
CA LEU A 74 2.01 -2.62 -9.96
C LEU A 74 2.46 -3.42 -8.73
N VAL A 75 3.51 -2.96 -8.03
CA VAL A 75 3.98 -3.56 -6.77
C VAL A 75 2.93 -3.43 -5.68
N ILE A 76 2.25 -2.29 -5.55
CA ILE A 76 1.18 -2.12 -4.56
C ILE A 76 0.01 -3.07 -4.86
N LEU A 77 -0.44 -3.10 -6.12
CA LEU A 77 -1.50 -4.00 -6.54
C LEU A 77 -1.12 -5.47 -6.30
N GLY A 78 0.12 -5.85 -6.64
CA GLY A 78 0.65 -7.19 -6.41
C GLY A 78 0.73 -7.54 -4.92
N ALA A 79 1.14 -6.59 -4.06
CA ALA A 79 1.19 -6.78 -2.62
C ALA A 79 -0.20 -7.06 -2.03
N GLN A 80 -1.24 -6.38 -2.50
CA GLN A 80 -2.62 -6.63 -2.08
C GLN A 80 -3.10 -8.03 -2.48
N VAL A 81 -2.81 -8.46 -3.71
CA VAL A 81 -3.17 -9.81 -4.20
C VAL A 81 -2.49 -10.90 -3.37
N ILE A 82 -1.17 -10.78 -3.16
CA ILE A 82 -0.41 -11.76 -2.37
C ILE A 82 -0.95 -11.82 -0.94
N ALA A 83 -1.26 -10.68 -0.33
CA ALA A 83 -1.76 -10.65 1.02
C ALA A 83 -3.14 -11.27 1.19
N MET A 84 -4.05 -11.06 0.23
CA MET A 84 -5.34 -11.77 0.22
C MET A 84 -5.12 -13.28 0.13
N GLY A 85 -4.16 -13.74 -0.68
CA GLY A 85 -3.79 -15.16 -0.78
C GLY A 85 -3.19 -15.74 0.52
N VAL A 86 -2.39 -14.96 1.23
CA VAL A 86 -1.86 -15.37 2.55
C VAL A 86 -2.99 -15.41 3.59
N GLN A 87 -3.87 -14.40 3.62
CA GLN A 87 -5.00 -14.36 4.55
C GLN A 87 -5.97 -15.52 4.34
N SER A 88 -6.29 -15.87 3.09
CA SER A 88 -7.18 -16.99 2.78
C SER A 88 -6.56 -18.32 3.23
N THR A 89 -5.26 -18.49 3.02
CA THR A 89 -4.52 -19.69 3.46
C THR A 89 -4.52 -19.81 4.98
N VAL A 90 -4.19 -18.73 5.71
CA VAL A 90 -4.17 -18.79 7.19
C VAL A 90 -5.58 -19.00 7.75
N THR A 91 -6.61 -18.38 7.16
CA THR A 91 -8.01 -18.57 7.59
C THR A 91 -8.45 -20.02 7.38
N ALA A 92 -8.10 -20.62 6.23
CA ALA A 92 -8.40 -22.01 5.93
C ALA A 92 -7.82 -22.98 6.96
N ILE A 93 -6.58 -22.73 7.41
CA ILE A 93 -5.90 -23.57 8.41
C ILE A 93 -6.42 -23.30 9.84
N SER A 94 -6.84 -22.07 10.15
CA SER A 94 -7.41 -21.74 11.47
C SER A 94 -8.85 -22.25 11.67
N SER A 95 -9.57 -22.55 10.58
CA SER A 95 -10.93 -23.07 10.61
C SER A 95 -11.03 -24.60 10.68
N SER A 96 -9.89 -25.30 10.66
CA SER A 96 -9.75 -26.76 10.76
C SER A 96 -9.06 -27.16 12.05
#